data_AF-A0A428YZ12-F1
#
_entry.id   AF-A0A428YZ12-F1
#
_cell.length_a   1.000
_cell.length_b   1.000
_cell.length_c   1.000
_cell.angle_alpha   90.00
_cell.angle_beta   90.00
_cell.angle_gamma   90.00
#
_symmetry.space_group_name_H-M   'P 1'
#
loop_
_entity.id
_entity.type
_entity.pdbx_description
1 polymer ?
#
loop_
_entity_poly.entity_id
_entity_poly.type
_entity_poly.pdbx_seq_one_letter_code
_entity_poly.pdbx_strand_id
1 'polypeptide(L)'
;MAEEACSMRVWVVLFALVAGLVAGCDDEPDQTPKVQTSAQPDKADAATAARFAPLVFLAQGESNLPMDAATYAQKSSLWFANDAYCEDAGVADRVEPQKLGKGPDVYKSGGCSMTESMSVTDAKFPERTGFYLRPNNDARKGEGASAPAYWEYHEHEGKSAYVYWFFYGHNSALNVHDGDWERIAVHVDGDKPKAVTFYGHGRPPCVMPWQDQQLAKTGDHPQIYSAKGSHASYPNTANIAMDKRSAGTQWNTWERLRPVDQEPWFGYRGWWGDQSWVPVPGFDGPIGPYPQRTLNVFTDEPCDESKSTITAQLPQAFEGEWETKEPATQKPAVTPYHMRVSLAKDKSTVRYRTTWTEPNPKLECDGTWSVSAATDQFAELHEQIVTTSAGQCVTDGTVTLTPDGDALKVNYRSGSFKMTAKLYKRTQAADTKEGALRRFEQYLHAVGNEDLDTVCEIAGPGAKKAEQQGFGTCRQTMPVMFGMISPAQKKALQTATVDPAQVTEKPGTVEVPAKAIRAGNVKFTSSNLGDYTLTFMNGQWFITD
;
A
#
# COMPACT_ATOMS: atom_id res chain seq x y z
N MET A 1 32.39 -43.18 -14.57
CA MET A 1 31.63 -42.04 -15.14
C MET A 1 30.21 -42.17 -14.58
N ALA A 2 29.88 -41.91 -13.32
CA ALA A 2 30.13 -40.78 -12.42
C ALA A 2 29.44 -39.47 -12.88
N GLU A 3 28.54 -39.00 -12.00
CA GLU A 3 27.77 -37.73 -11.92
C GLU A 3 26.49 -37.64 -12.77
N GLU A 4 25.31 -38.02 -12.24
CA GLU A 4 24.47 -37.35 -11.22
C GLU A 4 24.10 -35.90 -11.57
N ALA A 5 22.95 -35.74 -12.24
CA ALA A 5 22.27 -34.47 -12.42
C ALA A 5 21.61 -34.06 -11.10
N CYS A 6 22.11 -32.95 -10.53
CA CYS A 6 21.66 -32.37 -9.29
C CYS A 6 20.22 -31.82 -9.43
N SER A 7 19.35 -32.31 -8.54
CA SER A 7 17.98 -31.86 -8.30
C SER A 7 18.00 -30.41 -7.78
N MET A 8 17.58 -29.46 -8.62
CA MET A 8 17.32 -28.09 -8.18
C MET A 8 15.89 -28.02 -7.63
N ARG A 9 15.72 -28.43 -6.37
CA ARG A 9 14.51 -28.14 -5.59
C ARG A 9 14.45 -26.64 -5.35
N VAL A 10 13.74 -25.93 -6.22
CA VAL A 10 13.30 -24.56 -5.96
C VAL A 10 12.31 -24.65 -4.79
N TRP A 11 12.73 -24.19 -3.62
CA TRP A 11 11.83 -23.91 -2.51
C TRP A 11 10.98 -22.70 -2.89
N VAL A 12 9.80 -22.97 -3.47
CA VAL A 12 8.72 -21.98 -3.51
C VAL A 12 8.21 -21.87 -2.07
N VAL A 13 8.72 -20.89 -1.33
CA VAL A 13 8.15 -20.50 -0.04
C VAL A 13 6.82 -19.82 -0.32
N LEU A 14 5.75 -20.56 -0.07
CA LEU A 14 4.36 -20.11 -0.15
C LEU A 14 4.16 -18.93 0.81
N PHE A 15 3.87 -17.74 0.28
CA PHE A 15 3.29 -16.64 1.06
C PHE A 15 1.82 -16.98 1.36
N ALA A 16 1.58 -17.60 2.51
CA ALA A 16 0.25 -17.77 3.07
C ALA A 16 0.20 -16.98 4.38
N LEU A 17 -0.37 -15.76 4.35
CA LEU A 17 -0.96 -15.00 5.48
C LEU A 17 -1.20 -13.53 5.07
N VAL A 18 -2.07 -13.26 4.09
CA VAL A 18 -2.44 -11.87 3.74
C VAL A 18 -3.89 -11.77 3.28
N ALA A 19 -4.86 -11.89 4.17
CA ALA A 19 -6.22 -11.48 3.81
C ALA A 19 -7.04 -10.83 4.95
N GLY A 20 -6.45 -10.53 6.10
CA GLY A 20 -7.21 -9.95 7.22
C GLY A 20 -7.42 -8.44 7.18
N LEU A 21 -7.07 -7.74 6.10
CA LEU A 21 -6.72 -6.31 6.22
C LEU A 21 -7.56 -5.32 5.42
N VAL A 22 -8.33 -5.74 4.42
CA VAL A 22 -9.09 -4.82 3.57
C VAL A 22 -10.27 -5.56 2.96
N ALA A 23 -11.36 -5.70 3.72
CA ALA A 23 -12.52 -6.47 3.32
C ALA A 23 -13.43 -5.68 2.37
N GLY A 24 -12.96 -5.42 1.14
CA GLY A 24 -13.86 -5.60 0.00
C GLY A 24 -14.19 -7.09 -0.09
N CYS A 25 -15.38 -7.45 -0.57
CA CYS A 25 -15.95 -8.80 -0.47
C CYS A 25 -15.25 -9.96 -1.22
N ASP A 26 -13.92 -10.03 -1.16
CA ASP A 26 -13.08 -11.13 -1.62
C ASP A 26 -12.64 -12.01 -0.43
N ASP A 27 -12.49 -13.31 -0.71
CA ASP A 27 -12.25 -14.38 0.27
C ASP A 27 -11.13 -14.07 1.28
N GLU A 28 -11.54 -13.81 2.53
CA GLU A 28 -10.66 -13.58 3.68
C GLU A 28 -9.97 -14.87 4.17
N PRO A 29 -8.77 -14.78 4.77
CA PRO A 29 -7.97 -15.91 5.18
C PRO A 29 -8.52 -16.48 6.49
N ASP A 30 -8.14 -17.72 6.67
CA ASP A 30 -8.68 -18.68 7.61
C ASP A 30 -8.11 -18.48 9.02
N GLN A 31 -8.85 -17.80 9.91
CA GLN A 31 -8.69 -17.94 11.36
C GLN A 31 -10.05 -17.85 12.06
N THR A 32 -10.36 -18.88 12.85
CA THR A 32 -11.66 -19.33 13.40
C THR A 32 -12.56 -20.04 12.37
N PRO A 33 -13.25 -21.16 12.74
CA PRO A 33 -14.13 -21.85 11.80
C PRO A 33 -15.29 -20.91 11.43
N LYS A 34 -15.13 -20.21 10.30
CA LYS A 34 -16.12 -19.30 9.75
C LYS A 34 -17.31 -20.15 9.33
N VAL A 35 -18.51 -19.83 9.83
CA VAL A 35 -19.74 -20.48 9.39
C VAL A 35 -20.06 -19.95 7.99
N GLN A 36 -19.64 -20.72 6.99
CA GLN A 36 -19.80 -20.41 5.59
C GLN A 36 -21.17 -20.85 5.10
N THR A 37 -21.93 -19.91 4.51
CA THR A 37 -23.31 -20.16 4.08
C THR A 37 -23.56 -19.58 2.69
N SER A 38 -24.31 -20.28 1.86
CA SER A 38 -24.75 -19.77 0.55
C SER A 38 -26.18 -19.24 0.61
N ALA A 39 -26.48 -18.31 -0.29
CA ALA A 39 -27.81 -17.73 -0.42
C ALA A 39 -28.88 -18.79 -0.76
N GLN A 40 -30.05 -18.66 -0.12
CA GLN A 40 -31.21 -19.55 -0.27
C GLN A 40 -32.46 -18.71 -0.61
N PRO A 41 -32.56 -18.16 -1.82
CA PRO A 41 -33.64 -17.22 -2.20
C PRO A 41 -35.03 -17.84 -2.08
N ASP A 42 -35.17 -19.15 -2.32
CA ASP A 42 -36.46 -19.87 -2.22
C ASP A 42 -37.08 -19.88 -0.81
N LYS A 43 -36.28 -19.58 0.22
CA LYS A 43 -36.74 -19.51 1.62
C LYS A 43 -37.01 -18.07 2.09
N ALA A 44 -36.75 -17.08 1.25
CA ALA A 44 -36.84 -15.70 1.65
C ALA A 44 -38.28 -15.17 1.67
N ASP A 45 -38.52 -14.19 2.54
CA ASP A 45 -39.73 -13.36 2.53
C ASP A 45 -39.37 -11.89 2.29
N ALA A 46 -39.82 -11.37 1.14
CA ALA A 46 -39.52 -10.00 0.73
C ALA A 46 -40.08 -8.94 1.69
N ALA A 47 -41.21 -9.23 2.36
CA ALA A 47 -41.78 -8.31 3.34
C ALA A 47 -40.90 -8.20 4.59
N THR A 48 -40.38 -9.33 5.08
CA THR A 48 -39.41 -9.37 6.18
C THR A 48 -38.09 -8.70 5.81
N ALA A 49 -37.58 -8.92 4.58
CA ALA A 49 -36.40 -8.21 4.08
C ALA A 49 -36.63 -6.68 4.06
N ALA A 50 -37.78 -6.21 3.55
CA ALA A 50 -38.09 -4.78 3.55
C ALA A 50 -38.23 -4.20 4.97
N ARG A 51 -38.85 -4.95 5.89
CA ARG A 51 -39.07 -4.52 7.28
C ARG A 51 -37.77 -4.29 8.04
N PHE A 52 -36.75 -5.13 7.81
CA PHE A 52 -35.47 -5.05 8.52
C PHE A 52 -34.33 -4.42 7.71
N ALA A 53 -34.62 -3.93 6.50
CA ALA A 53 -33.64 -3.22 5.70
C ALA A 53 -33.13 -1.99 6.46
N PRO A 54 -31.82 -1.71 6.45
CA PRO A 54 -31.25 -0.72 7.35
C PRO A 54 -31.47 0.72 6.91
N LEU A 55 -31.46 1.62 7.88
CA LEU A 55 -31.20 3.04 7.63
C LEU A 55 -29.68 3.24 7.58
N VAL A 56 -29.15 3.56 6.41
CA VAL A 56 -27.72 3.85 6.27
C VAL A 56 -27.49 5.35 6.37
N PHE A 57 -26.61 5.76 7.27
CA PHE A 57 -26.03 7.10 7.31
C PHE A 57 -24.73 7.09 6.51
N LEU A 58 -24.73 7.84 5.42
CA LEU A 58 -23.49 8.18 4.71
C LEU A 58 -22.73 9.21 5.54
N ALA A 59 -21.42 9.02 5.71
CA ALA A 59 -20.61 9.94 6.51
C ALA A 59 -20.70 11.39 6.00
N GLN A 60 -20.55 12.35 6.91
CA GLN A 60 -20.62 13.76 6.59
C GLN A 60 -19.58 14.16 5.53
N GLY A 61 -20.07 14.74 4.44
CA GLY A 61 -19.26 15.16 3.31
C GLY A 61 -18.67 14.00 2.50
N GLU A 62 -19.29 12.82 2.52
CA GLU A 62 -19.02 11.76 1.54
C GLU A 62 -19.21 12.27 0.11
N SER A 63 -18.30 11.89 -0.78
CA SER A 63 -18.31 12.24 -2.20
C SER A 63 -18.38 11.02 -3.14
N ASN A 64 -18.02 9.84 -2.66
CA ASN A 64 -18.17 8.55 -3.32
C ASN A 64 -19.48 7.93 -2.83
N LEU A 65 -20.57 8.26 -3.52
CA LEU A 65 -21.89 7.93 -3.04
C LEU A 65 -22.32 6.51 -3.46
N PRO A 66 -23.33 5.92 -2.81
CA PRO A 66 -23.93 4.66 -3.26
C PRO A 66 -24.43 4.73 -4.71
N MET A 67 -24.49 3.58 -5.40
CA MET A 67 -24.84 3.50 -6.81
C MET A 67 -25.60 2.22 -7.17
N ASP A 68 -26.49 2.29 -8.16
CA ASP A 68 -27.02 1.11 -8.83
C ASP A 68 -25.91 0.35 -9.59
N ALA A 69 -25.70 -0.92 -9.26
CA ALA A 69 -24.67 -1.78 -9.82
C ALA A 69 -24.91 -2.04 -11.32
N ALA A 70 -26.18 -2.08 -11.76
CA ALA A 70 -26.49 -2.16 -13.18
C ALA A 70 -26.09 -0.87 -13.90
N THR A 71 -26.31 0.30 -13.30
CA THR A 71 -25.86 1.59 -13.86
C THR A 71 -24.33 1.66 -13.90
N TYR A 72 -23.65 1.18 -12.86
CA TYR A 72 -22.19 1.13 -12.81
C TYR A 72 -21.62 0.28 -13.95
N ALA A 73 -22.14 -0.92 -14.14
CA ALA A 73 -21.77 -1.78 -15.27
C ALA A 73 -22.04 -1.07 -16.61
N GLN A 74 -23.20 -0.46 -16.82
CA GLN A 74 -23.52 0.28 -18.05
C GLN A 74 -22.58 1.45 -18.35
N LYS A 75 -21.99 2.05 -17.31
CA LYS A 75 -21.00 3.14 -17.40
C LYS A 75 -19.55 2.63 -17.40
N SER A 76 -19.36 1.32 -17.48
CA SER A 76 -18.07 0.66 -17.54
C SER A 76 -17.81 0.06 -18.91
N SER A 77 -16.52 -0.14 -19.18
CA SER A 77 -16.03 -1.05 -20.22
C SER A 77 -15.65 -2.38 -19.59
N LEU A 78 -15.76 -3.47 -20.33
CA LEU A 78 -15.34 -4.81 -19.89
C LEU A 78 -13.94 -5.08 -20.43
N TRP A 79 -13.07 -5.53 -19.54
CA TRP A 79 -11.69 -5.87 -19.83
C TRP A 79 -11.38 -7.27 -19.31
N PHE A 80 -10.29 -7.83 -19.82
CA PHE A 80 -9.77 -9.10 -19.37
C PHE A 80 -8.30 -8.91 -18.94
N ALA A 81 -8.04 -9.13 -17.66
CA ALA A 81 -6.71 -9.12 -17.07
C ALA A 81 -5.97 -10.40 -17.45
N ASN A 82 -4.77 -10.25 -18.02
CA ASN A 82 -3.91 -11.36 -18.38
C ASN A 82 -2.75 -11.52 -17.37
N ASP A 83 -1.99 -12.60 -17.50
CA ASP A 83 -0.74 -12.76 -16.76
C ASP A 83 0.33 -11.74 -17.20
N ALA A 84 1.44 -11.68 -16.45
CA ALA A 84 2.49 -10.67 -16.61
C ALA A 84 3.17 -10.59 -17.99
N TYR A 85 2.87 -11.52 -18.91
CA TYR A 85 3.45 -11.57 -20.25
C TYR A 85 2.56 -10.95 -21.33
N CYS A 86 1.31 -10.58 -21.01
CA CYS A 86 0.34 -10.08 -21.98
C CYS A 86 -0.32 -8.78 -21.52
N GLU A 87 -0.60 -7.87 -22.46
CA GLU A 87 -1.40 -6.67 -22.17
C GLU A 87 -2.86 -7.06 -21.94
N ASP A 88 -3.54 -6.33 -21.06
CA ASP A 88 -4.99 -6.49 -20.84
C ASP A 88 -5.78 -6.24 -22.12
N ALA A 89 -6.74 -7.12 -22.40
CA ALA A 89 -7.55 -7.05 -23.60
C ALA A 89 -8.87 -6.32 -23.31
N GLY A 90 -9.19 -5.30 -24.11
CA GLY A 90 -10.54 -4.72 -24.14
C GLY A 90 -11.53 -5.73 -24.73
N VAL A 91 -12.57 -6.07 -23.98
CA VAL A 91 -13.59 -7.05 -24.38
C VAL A 91 -14.84 -6.34 -24.92
N ALA A 92 -15.26 -5.25 -24.26
CA ALA A 92 -16.37 -4.43 -24.72
C ALA A 92 -16.27 -2.99 -24.20
N ASP A 93 -16.45 -2.01 -25.08
CA ASP A 93 -16.43 -0.59 -24.71
C ASP A 93 -17.59 -0.18 -23.80
N ARG A 94 -18.70 -0.92 -23.86
CA ARG A 94 -19.87 -0.74 -23.01
C ARG A 94 -20.42 -2.09 -22.57
N VAL A 95 -20.74 -2.21 -21.29
CA VAL A 95 -21.31 -3.42 -20.72
C VAL A 95 -22.84 -3.35 -20.70
N GLU A 96 -23.48 -4.44 -21.11
CA GLU A 96 -24.90 -4.66 -20.89
C GLU A 96 -25.05 -5.56 -19.65
N PRO A 97 -25.63 -5.08 -18.53
CA PRO A 97 -25.68 -5.85 -17.27
C PRO A 97 -26.30 -7.24 -17.44
N GLN A 98 -27.35 -7.34 -18.26
CA GLN A 98 -28.05 -8.58 -18.59
C GLN A 98 -27.18 -9.65 -19.26
N LYS A 99 -26.03 -9.25 -19.80
CA LYS A 99 -25.04 -10.13 -20.43
C LYS A 99 -23.96 -10.60 -19.45
N LEU A 100 -23.80 -9.94 -18.30
CA LEU A 100 -22.83 -10.33 -17.28
C LEU A 100 -23.26 -11.57 -16.49
N GLY A 101 -24.56 -11.71 -16.23
CA GLY A 101 -25.14 -12.83 -15.47
C GLY A 101 -25.57 -14.04 -16.31
N LYS A 102 -25.46 -13.97 -17.64
CA LYS A 102 -25.87 -15.04 -18.56
C LYS A 102 -24.64 -15.85 -18.99
N GLY A 103 -24.81 -17.16 -19.10
CA GLY A 103 -23.76 -18.17 -19.31
C GLY A 103 -22.85 -17.97 -20.54
N PRO A 104 -22.01 -18.97 -20.86
CA PRO A 104 -20.67 -18.83 -21.44
C PRO A 104 -20.51 -18.22 -22.83
N ASP A 105 -21.57 -17.72 -23.46
CA ASP A 105 -21.60 -17.38 -24.88
C ASP A 105 -21.68 -15.89 -25.22
N VAL A 106 -21.65 -14.98 -24.23
CA VAL A 106 -21.92 -13.56 -24.50
C VAL A 106 -20.68 -12.66 -24.50
N TYR A 107 -19.81 -12.79 -23.50
CA TYR A 107 -18.52 -12.12 -23.46
C TYR A 107 -17.43 -13.19 -23.37
N LYS A 108 -16.57 -13.24 -24.38
CA LYS A 108 -15.45 -14.18 -24.48
C LYS A 108 -14.16 -13.38 -24.59
N SER A 109 -13.13 -13.81 -23.86
CA SER A 109 -11.76 -13.35 -24.06
C SER A 109 -10.97 -14.41 -24.84
N GLY A 110 -10.06 -13.95 -25.67
CA GLY A 110 -9.11 -14.76 -26.41
C GLY A 110 -7.84 -13.94 -26.62
N GLY A 111 -7.00 -13.87 -25.58
CA GLY A 111 -5.71 -13.15 -25.57
C GLY A 111 -4.53 -14.12 -25.62
N CYS A 112 -3.37 -13.61 -26.07
CA CYS A 112 -2.11 -14.32 -26.33
C CYS A 112 -1.91 -15.59 -25.48
N SER A 113 -1.82 -16.74 -26.14
CA SER A 113 -1.58 -18.08 -25.56
C SER A 113 -2.75 -18.78 -24.85
N MET A 114 -3.95 -18.20 -24.72
CA MET A 114 -5.09 -18.94 -24.20
C MET A 114 -5.61 -19.96 -25.22
N THR A 115 -5.57 -21.25 -24.87
CA THR A 115 -6.12 -22.34 -25.70
C THR A 115 -7.64 -22.49 -25.58
N GLU A 116 -8.23 -21.93 -24.54
CA GLU A 116 -9.66 -22.03 -24.23
C GLU A 116 -10.28 -20.65 -23.99
N SER A 117 -11.52 -20.48 -24.48
CA SER A 117 -12.31 -19.26 -24.28
C SER A 117 -12.93 -19.27 -22.88
N MET A 118 -12.86 -18.13 -22.18
CA MET A 118 -13.44 -17.98 -20.85
C MET A 118 -14.75 -17.19 -20.87
N SER A 119 -15.59 -17.45 -19.86
CA SER A 119 -16.83 -16.74 -19.58
C SER A 119 -16.71 -15.80 -18.38
N VAL A 120 -17.48 -14.72 -18.42
CA VAL A 120 -17.72 -13.79 -17.29
C VAL A 120 -18.38 -14.46 -16.07
N THR A 121 -18.90 -15.68 -16.22
CA THR A 121 -19.50 -16.51 -15.16
C THR A 121 -18.58 -17.59 -14.61
N ASP A 122 -17.38 -17.75 -15.17
CA ASP A 122 -16.43 -18.77 -14.72
C ASP A 122 -15.80 -18.34 -13.39
N ALA A 123 -15.40 -19.31 -12.56
CA ALA A 123 -14.71 -19.01 -11.32
C ALA A 123 -13.35 -18.34 -11.60
N LYS A 124 -12.89 -17.50 -10.67
CA LYS A 124 -11.56 -16.88 -10.73
C LYS A 124 -10.49 -17.96 -10.86
N PHE A 125 -9.55 -17.74 -11.77
CA PHE A 125 -8.37 -18.57 -11.93
C PHE A 125 -7.25 -18.06 -11.02
N PRO A 126 -6.30 -18.92 -10.61
CA PRO A 126 -5.12 -18.46 -9.89
C PRO A 126 -4.40 -17.34 -10.68
N GLU A 127 -3.78 -16.40 -9.96
CA GLU A 127 -2.87 -15.37 -10.52
C GLU A 127 -3.50 -14.13 -11.22
N ARG A 128 -4.65 -13.61 -10.73
CA ARG A 128 -5.27 -12.33 -11.17
C ARG A 128 -5.70 -12.29 -12.65
N THR A 129 -5.85 -13.46 -13.28
CA THR A 129 -6.42 -13.60 -14.61
C THR A 129 -7.95 -13.63 -14.55
N GLY A 130 -8.62 -12.79 -15.36
CA GLY A 130 -10.09 -12.78 -15.43
C GLY A 130 -10.71 -11.45 -15.88
N PHE A 131 -12.04 -11.42 -15.92
CA PHE A 131 -12.78 -10.23 -16.35
C PHE A 131 -12.87 -9.16 -15.27
N TYR A 132 -12.79 -7.89 -15.65
CA TYR A 132 -13.02 -6.77 -14.76
C TYR A 132 -13.77 -5.61 -15.45
N LEU A 133 -14.47 -4.81 -14.65
CA LEU A 133 -15.15 -3.60 -15.10
C LEU A 133 -14.24 -2.38 -14.92
N ARG A 134 -13.98 -1.64 -15.98
CA ARG A 134 -13.29 -0.34 -15.90
C ARG A 134 -14.32 0.79 -16.03
N PRO A 135 -14.68 1.47 -14.93
CA PRO A 135 -15.70 2.52 -14.94
C PRO A 135 -15.17 3.82 -15.57
N ASN A 136 -16.10 4.63 -16.07
CA ASN A 136 -15.82 6.04 -16.33
C ASN A 136 -15.90 6.89 -15.05
N ASN A 137 -15.44 8.15 -15.11
CA ASN A 137 -15.42 9.04 -13.96
C ASN A 137 -16.81 9.36 -13.36
N ASP A 138 -17.89 9.23 -14.15
CA ASP A 138 -19.24 9.50 -13.66
C ASP A 138 -19.83 8.33 -12.87
N ALA A 139 -19.34 7.11 -13.07
CA ALA A 139 -19.70 5.97 -12.24
C ALA A 139 -19.07 6.09 -10.84
N ARG A 140 -17.84 6.61 -10.73
CA ARG A 140 -17.14 6.75 -9.43
C ARG A 140 -17.85 7.65 -8.41
N LYS A 141 -18.60 8.65 -8.87
CA LYS A 141 -19.32 9.59 -7.99
C LYS A 141 -20.53 8.98 -7.28
N GLY A 142 -21.16 7.98 -7.89
CA GLY A 142 -22.42 7.41 -7.40
C GLY A 142 -23.67 8.27 -7.63
N GLU A 143 -24.80 7.78 -7.13
CA GLU A 143 -26.17 8.30 -7.30
C GLU A 143 -26.78 8.83 -5.98
N GLY A 144 -26.06 8.70 -4.86
CA GLY A 144 -26.53 9.17 -3.55
C GLY A 144 -27.54 8.23 -2.89
N ALA A 145 -28.28 8.78 -1.94
CA ALA A 145 -29.34 8.07 -1.20
C ALA A 145 -30.53 7.61 -2.08
N SER A 146 -30.49 7.87 -3.39
CA SER A 146 -31.47 7.35 -4.34
C SER A 146 -31.07 6.00 -4.95
N ALA A 147 -29.86 5.51 -4.68
CA ALA A 147 -29.38 4.22 -5.14
C ALA A 147 -30.19 3.06 -4.52
N PRO A 148 -30.32 1.92 -5.21
CA PRO A 148 -30.88 0.72 -4.61
C PRO A 148 -29.91 0.06 -3.63
N ALA A 149 -30.46 -0.61 -2.64
CA ALA A 149 -29.75 -1.63 -1.86
C ALA A 149 -30.23 -3.01 -2.30
N TYR A 150 -29.39 -4.03 -2.11
CA TYR A 150 -29.74 -5.40 -2.48
C TYR A 150 -29.84 -6.30 -1.26
N TRP A 151 -30.51 -7.43 -1.38
CA TRP A 151 -30.58 -8.39 -0.28
C TRP A 151 -30.58 -9.83 -0.76
N GLU A 152 -30.13 -10.72 0.13
CA GLU A 152 -30.20 -12.18 -0.02
C GLU A 152 -30.45 -12.84 1.35
N TYR A 153 -31.04 -14.03 1.34
CA TYR A 153 -31.36 -14.78 2.56
C TYR A 153 -30.38 -15.93 2.77
N HIS A 154 -29.95 -16.12 4.01
CA HIS A 154 -29.01 -17.16 4.43
C HIS A 154 -29.57 -17.95 5.60
N GLU A 155 -29.37 -19.26 5.59
CA GLU A 155 -29.76 -20.16 6.67
C GLU A 155 -28.72 -21.25 6.89
N HIS A 156 -28.31 -21.48 8.13
CA HIS A 156 -27.37 -22.51 8.50
C HIS A 156 -27.61 -22.99 9.93
N GLU A 157 -27.73 -24.32 10.10
CA GLU A 157 -27.93 -24.97 11.41
C GLU A 157 -29.04 -24.32 12.27
N GLY A 158 -30.16 -23.94 11.62
CA GLY A 158 -31.31 -23.32 12.29
C GLY A 158 -31.13 -21.83 12.64
N LYS A 159 -30.02 -21.20 12.27
CA LYS A 159 -29.85 -19.74 12.27
C LYS A 159 -30.22 -19.19 10.90
N SER A 160 -30.91 -18.05 10.87
CA SER A 160 -31.34 -17.40 9.63
C SER A 160 -30.96 -15.92 9.62
N ALA A 161 -30.67 -15.35 8.45
CA ALA A 161 -30.36 -13.94 8.32
C ALA A 161 -30.70 -13.39 6.92
N TYR A 162 -31.03 -12.10 6.88
CA TYR A 162 -31.06 -11.30 5.66
C TYR A 162 -29.76 -10.51 5.56
N VAL A 163 -28.98 -10.74 4.50
CA VAL A 163 -27.78 -9.97 4.19
C VAL A 163 -28.18 -8.82 3.27
N TYR A 164 -27.82 -7.60 3.64
CA TYR A 164 -28.08 -6.39 2.85
C TYR A 164 -26.78 -5.89 2.24
N TRP A 165 -26.80 -5.60 0.95
CA TRP A 165 -25.65 -5.19 0.15
C TRP A 165 -25.78 -3.74 -0.28
N PHE A 166 -24.68 -3.02 -0.18
CA PHE A 166 -24.53 -1.64 -0.63
C PHE A 166 -23.40 -1.59 -1.65
N PHE A 167 -23.65 -0.92 -2.77
CA PHE A 167 -22.64 -0.76 -3.80
C PHE A 167 -22.24 0.71 -3.93
N TYR A 168 -20.94 0.96 -3.99
CA TYR A 168 -20.36 2.28 -4.26
C TYR A 168 -19.50 2.20 -5.51
N GLY A 169 -19.46 3.27 -6.31
CA GLY A 169 -18.70 3.26 -7.56
C GLY A 169 -17.19 3.37 -7.38
N HIS A 170 -16.72 3.79 -6.20
CA HIS A 170 -15.30 4.05 -5.94
C HIS A 170 -15.03 4.03 -4.44
N ASN A 171 -13.93 3.41 -4.03
CA ASN A 171 -13.36 3.52 -2.70
C ASN A 171 -12.17 4.48 -2.79
N SER A 172 -12.15 5.53 -1.98
CA SER A 172 -11.09 6.53 -1.96
C SER A 172 -10.26 6.49 -0.67
N ALA A 173 -10.34 5.42 0.10
CA ALA A 173 -9.53 5.20 1.28
C ALA A 173 -8.14 4.67 0.90
N LEU A 174 -7.43 4.06 1.85
CA LEU A 174 -6.03 3.63 1.72
C LEU A 174 -5.80 2.74 0.50
N ASN A 175 -6.79 1.92 0.23
CA ASN A 175 -6.80 0.90 -0.79
C ASN A 175 -7.51 1.36 -2.07
N VAL A 176 -7.44 2.64 -2.45
CA VAL A 176 -8.17 3.24 -3.58
C VAL A 176 -8.44 2.26 -4.73
N HIS A 177 -9.70 1.91 -4.93
CA HIS A 177 -10.15 1.00 -5.98
C HIS A 177 -11.50 1.42 -6.55
N ASP A 178 -11.80 0.90 -7.74
CA ASP A 178 -13.08 1.09 -8.40
C ASP A 178 -14.07 0.01 -7.97
N GLY A 179 -15.34 0.40 -7.81
CA GLY A 179 -16.40 -0.43 -7.24
C GLY A 179 -16.14 -0.81 -5.79
N ASP A 180 -17.19 -0.89 -4.98
CA ASP A 180 -17.07 -1.28 -3.58
C ASP A 180 -18.34 -1.96 -3.12
N TRP A 181 -18.22 -3.17 -2.58
CA TRP A 181 -19.35 -3.96 -2.12
C TRP A 181 -19.28 -4.09 -0.60
N GLU A 182 -20.26 -3.48 0.05
CA GLU A 182 -20.39 -3.45 1.50
C GLU A 182 -21.64 -4.18 1.96
N ARG A 183 -21.67 -4.62 3.22
CA ARG A 183 -22.84 -5.34 3.74
C ARG A 183 -23.04 -5.26 5.25
N ILE A 184 -24.24 -5.65 5.66
CA ILE A 184 -24.56 -6.13 7.02
C ILE A 184 -25.44 -7.39 6.93
N ALA A 185 -25.63 -8.09 8.05
CA ALA A 185 -26.61 -9.17 8.13
C ALA A 185 -27.53 -9.02 9.34
N VAL A 186 -28.84 -8.99 9.13
CA VAL A 186 -29.83 -9.01 10.22
C VAL A 186 -30.24 -10.45 10.48
N HIS A 187 -29.93 -10.96 11.67
CA HIS A 187 -30.30 -12.31 12.10
C HIS A 187 -31.77 -12.34 12.50
N VAL A 188 -32.47 -13.38 12.10
CA VAL A 188 -33.90 -13.57 12.35
C VAL A 188 -34.20 -14.99 12.84
N ASP A 189 -35.33 -15.12 13.52
CA ASP A 189 -35.95 -16.36 13.96
C ASP A 189 -37.43 -16.27 13.59
N GLY A 190 -37.76 -16.81 12.41
CA GLY A 190 -39.02 -16.48 11.73
C GLY A 190 -39.10 -14.98 11.43
N ASP A 191 -40.09 -14.31 12.01
CA ASP A 191 -40.36 -12.88 11.85
C ASP A 191 -39.72 -11.99 12.95
N LYS A 192 -38.93 -12.59 13.85
CA LYS A 192 -38.34 -11.89 15.00
C LYS A 192 -36.86 -11.60 14.77
N PRO A 193 -36.42 -10.34 14.84
CA PRO A 193 -35.01 -10.01 14.71
C PRO A 193 -34.26 -10.35 16.00
N LYS A 194 -33.03 -10.84 15.86
CA LYS A 194 -32.19 -11.34 16.97
C LYS A 194 -30.92 -10.54 17.15
N ALA A 195 -30.26 -10.16 16.06
CA ALA A 195 -28.98 -9.47 16.08
C ALA A 195 -28.67 -8.85 14.71
N VAL A 196 -27.60 -8.07 14.64
CA VAL A 196 -27.04 -7.53 13.41
C VAL A 196 -25.53 -7.80 13.38
N THR A 197 -25.04 -8.47 12.33
CA THR A 197 -23.61 -8.58 12.02
C THR A 197 -23.16 -7.37 11.20
N PHE A 198 -22.07 -6.75 11.62
CA PHE A 198 -21.40 -5.64 10.96
C PHE A 198 -20.05 -6.08 10.38
N TYR A 199 -19.69 -5.47 9.24
CA TYR A 199 -18.46 -5.74 8.50
C TYR A 199 -17.66 -4.45 8.43
N GLY A 200 -16.68 -4.34 9.34
CA GLY A 200 -15.80 -3.20 9.47
C GLY A 200 -14.35 -3.56 9.14
N HIS A 201 -13.53 -2.56 8.81
CA HIS A 201 -12.11 -2.76 8.55
C HIS A 201 -11.31 -3.07 9.82
N GLY A 202 -10.23 -3.83 9.64
CA GLY A 202 -9.25 -4.09 10.68
C GLY A 202 -9.70 -5.05 11.78
N ARG A 203 -10.85 -5.72 11.62
CA ARG A 203 -11.36 -6.71 12.58
C ARG A 203 -12.23 -7.77 11.91
N PRO A 204 -12.40 -8.95 12.52
CA PRO A 204 -13.41 -9.90 12.09
C PRO A 204 -14.83 -9.29 12.13
N PRO A 205 -15.80 -9.83 11.36
CA PRO A 205 -17.20 -9.45 11.49
C PRO A 205 -17.65 -9.58 12.95
N CYS A 206 -18.39 -8.58 13.41
CA CYS A 206 -18.86 -8.51 14.79
C CYS A 206 -20.38 -8.42 14.85
N VAL A 207 -20.98 -8.88 15.95
CA VAL A 207 -22.43 -8.93 16.14
C VAL A 207 -22.88 -8.02 17.27
N MET A 208 -24.03 -7.38 17.09
CA MET A 208 -24.78 -6.69 18.14
C MET A 208 -26.15 -7.35 18.32
N PRO A 209 -26.54 -7.73 19.55
CA PRO A 209 -27.90 -8.19 19.83
C PRO A 209 -28.95 -7.13 19.44
N TRP A 210 -30.10 -7.56 18.92
CA TRP A 210 -31.15 -6.64 18.48
C TRP A 210 -31.67 -5.73 19.61
N GLN A 211 -31.75 -6.30 20.81
CA GLN A 211 -32.20 -5.62 22.03
C GLN A 211 -31.10 -4.80 22.71
N ASP A 212 -29.88 -4.78 22.16
CA ASP A 212 -28.83 -3.91 22.65
C ASP A 212 -29.26 -2.45 22.50
N GLN A 213 -29.10 -1.67 23.58
CA GLN A 213 -29.46 -0.26 23.63
C GLN A 213 -28.51 0.60 22.78
N GLN A 214 -27.30 0.10 22.49
CA GLN A 214 -26.33 0.78 21.63
C GLN A 214 -26.62 0.58 20.15
N LEU A 215 -27.42 -0.43 19.77
CA LEU A 215 -27.87 -0.62 18.40
C LEU A 215 -29.03 0.36 18.12
N ALA A 216 -28.71 1.54 17.58
CA ALA A 216 -29.72 2.52 17.22
C ALA A 216 -30.64 1.97 16.11
N LYS A 217 -31.93 2.31 16.18
CA LYS A 217 -32.98 1.83 15.27
C LYS A 217 -33.96 2.96 14.98
N THR A 218 -34.52 2.98 13.76
CA THR A 218 -35.66 3.81 13.39
C THR A 218 -36.81 2.88 13.00
N GLY A 219 -37.78 2.71 13.90
CA GLY A 219 -38.72 1.60 13.78
C GLY A 219 -37.99 0.26 13.86
N ASP A 220 -38.26 -0.63 12.91
CA ASP A 220 -37.56 -1.91 12.76
C ASP A 220 -36.32 -1.85 11.85
N HIS A 221 -35.88 -0.65 11.46
CA HIS A 221 -34.70 -0.45 10.62
C HIS A 221 -33.46 -0.18 11.49
N PRO A 222 -32.46 -1.07 11.53
CA PRO A 222 -31.22 -0.80 12.25
C PRO A 222 -30.45 0.33 11.56
N GLN A 223 -29.85 1.21 12.37
CA GLN A 223 -29.02 2.28 11.86
C GLN A 223 -27.59 1.79 11.63
N ILE A 224 -27.04 2.12 10.47
CA ILE A 224 -25.67 1.80 10.06
C ILE A 224 -24.97 3.09 9.71
N TYR A 225 -23.68 3.18 10.02
CA TYR A 225 -22.82 4.29 9.65
C TYR A 225 -21.80 3.77 8.65
N SER A 226 -21.91 4.19 7.40
CA SER A 226 -20.92 3.91 6.36
C SER A 226 -19.73 4.84 6.54
N ALA A 227 -18.53 4.27 6.59
CA ALA A 227 -17.30 5.04 6.78
C ALA A 227 -16.96 5.87 5.54
N LYS A 228 -16.43 7.08 5.75
CA LYS A 228 -16.16 8.02 4.68
C LYS A 228 -15.07 7.50 3.73
N GLY A 229 -15.40 7.38 2.46
CA GLY A 229 -14.52 6.96 1.37
C GLY A 229 -14.15 5.47 1.36
N SER A 230 -14.17 4.82 2.52
CA SER A 230 -13.88 3.39 2.71
C SER A 230 -15.13 2.51 2.76
N HIS A 231 -16.29 3.10 3.03
CA HIS A 231 -17.65 2.54 3.02
C HIS A 231 -18.02 1.46 4.03
N ALA A 232 -17.05 0.83 4.69
CA ALA A 232 -17.26 -0.17 5.74
C ALA A 232 -18.45 0.15 6.68
N SER A 233 -19.18 -0.89 7.06
CA SER A 233 -20.48 -0.77 7.73
C SER A 233 -20.36 -0.92 9.25
N TYR A 234 -20.71 0.13 9.99
CA TYR A 234 -20.52 0.20 11.44
C TYR A 234 -21.80 0.45 12.24
N PRO A 235 -21.87 0.00 13.51
CA PRO A 235 -23.03 0.24 14.37
C PRO A 235 -23.08 1.62 15.02
N ASN A 236 -22.00 2.40 14.96
CA ASN A 236 -21.88 3.66 15.68
C ASN A 236 -21.04 4.69 14.91
N THR A 237 -21.01 5.92 15.42
CA THR A 237 -20.14 7.00 14.95
C THR A 237 -18.80 7.00 15.68
N ALA A 238 -17.69 7.25 14.97
CA ALA A 238 -16.35 7.47 15.51
C ALA A 238 -15.42 7.98 14.39
N ASN A 239 -14.21 8.38 14.77
CA ASN A 239 -13.13 8.66 13.83
C ASN A 239 -11.96 7.76 14.22
N ILE A 240 -11.87 6.59 13.59
CA ILE A 240 -10.83 5.60 13.87
C ILE A 240 -10.00 5.43 12.60
N ALA A 241 -8.81 5.99 12.62
CA ALA A 241 -7.87 5.91 11.52
C ALA A 241 -8.49 6.36 10.18
N MET A 242 -8.55 5.48 9.17
CA MET A 242 -9.18 5.76 7.87
C MET A 242 -10.71 5.82 7.93
N ASP A 243 -11.33 5.16 8.90
CA ASP A 243 -12.78 5.06 9.00
C ASP A 243 -13.36 6.20 9.82
N LYS A 244 -13.76 7.25 9.10
CA LYS A 244 -14.49 8.41 9.64
C LYS A 244 -15.98 8.19 9.42
N ARG A 245 -16.70 7.86 10.49
CA ARG A 245 -18.11 7.45 10.44
C ARG A 245 -18.96 8.41 11.28
N SER A 246 -19.99 8.99 10.66
CA SER A 246 -20.82 10.07 11.23
C SER A 246 -22.25 10.02 10.67
N ALA A 247 -23.20 10.63 11.38
CA ALA A 247 -24.60 10.72 10.97
C ALA A 247 -24.80 11.82 9.90
N GLY A 248 -24.36 11.57 8.67
CA GLY A 248 -24.56 12.49 7.55
C GLY A 248 -25.88 12.23 6.82
N THR A 249 -25.83 12.10 5.49
CA THR A 249 -27.03 11.92 4.66
C THR A 249 -27.68 10.57 4.96
N GLN A 250 -28.99 10.57 5.20
CA GLN A 250 -29.79 9.37 5.39
C GLN A 250 -30.10 8.69 4.05
N TRP A 251 -29.96 7.38 4.02
CA TRP A 251 -30.35 6.51 2.91
C TRP A 251 -31.29 5.42 3.44
N ASN A 252 -32.58 5.62 3.15
CA ASN A 252 -33.67 4.72 3.52
C ASN A 252 -33.68 3.52 2.56
N THR A 253 -32.91 2.48 2.86
CA THR A 253 -32.66 1.42 1.87
C THR A 253 -33.91 0.64 1.46
N TRP A 254 -34.93 0.58 2.33
CA TRP A 254 -36.22 -0.07 2.04
C TRP A 254 -37.02 0.61 0.92
N GLU A 255 -36.75 1.89 0.59
CA GLU A 255 -37.45 2.60 -0.49
C GLU A 255 -37.11 2.04 -1.87
N ARG A 256 -35.91 1.46 -2.02
CA ARG A 256 -35.41 0.87 -3.27
C ARG A 256 -34.64 -0.43 -3.00
N LEU A 257 -35.24 -1.33 -2.25
CA LEU A 257 -34.65 -2.62 -1.92
C LEU A 257 -34.95 -3.66 -3.03
N ARG A 258 -33.92 -4.38 -3.50
CA ARG A 258 -34.06 -5.38 -4.57
C ARG A 258 -33.43 -6.74 -4.21
N PRO A 259 -34.09 -7.88 -4.49
CA PRO A 259 -33.49 -9.19 -4.31
C PRO A 259 -32.33 -9.38 -5.29
N VAL A 260 -31.16 -9.74 -4.77
CA VAL A 260 -29.92 -9.76 -5.57
C VAL A 260 -29.96 -10.80 -6.68
N ASP A 261 -30.66 -11.90 -6.47
CA ASP A 261 -30.80 -13.01 -7.41
C ASP A 261 -31.67 -12.69 -8.63
N GLN A 262 -32.39 -11.57 -8.61
CA GLN A 262 -33.19 -11.07 -9.73
C GLN A 262 -32.49 -9.96 -10.52
N GLU A 263 -31.31 -9.52 -10.06
CA GLU A 263 -30.57 -8.47 -10.74
C GLU A 263 -29.96 -8.96 -12.06
N PRO A 264 -29.93 -8.12 -13.11
CA PRO A 264 -29.51 -8.56 -14.44
C PRO A 264 -28.04 -8.97 -14.53
N TRP A 265 -27.21 -8.48 -13.61
CA TRP A 265 -25.79 -8.77 -13.49
C TRP A 265 -25.49 -9.97 -12.57
N PHE A 266 -26.50 -10.52 -11.88
CA PHE A 266 -26.32 -11.65 -10.97
C PHE A 266 -25.83 -12.87 -11.75
N GLY A 267 -24.65 -13.38 -11.36
CA GLY A 267 -23.92 -14.40 -12.12
C GLY A 267 -22.54 -13.94 -12.59
N TYR A 268 -22.30 -12.63 -12.62
CA TYR A 268 -20.97 -12.08 -12.89
C TYR A 268 -19.98 -12.50 -11.81
N ARG A 269 -18.85 -13.08 -12.22
CA ARG A 269 -17.78 -13.53 -11.32
C ARG A 269 -16.48 -12.75 -11.46
N GLY A 270 -16.46 -11.74 -12.33
CA GLY A 270 -15.33 -10.83 -12.47
C GLY A 270 -15.31 -9.73 -11.41
N TRP A 271 -14.26 -8.92 -11.46
CA TRP A 271 -14.04 -7.81 -10.54
C TRP A 271 -14.85 -6.57 -10.89
N TRP A 272 -15.39 -5.91 -9.88
CA TRP A 272 -16.16 -4.68 -10.02
C TRP A 272 -15.29 -3.42 -10.11
N GLY A 273 -14.10 -3.48 -10.70
CA GLY A 273 -13.23 -2.32 -10.82
C GLY A 273 -11.94 -2.63 -11.56
N ASP A 274 -11.23 -1.57 -11.94
CA ASP A 274 -9.92 -1.67 -12.58
C ASP A 274 -8.93 -2.42 -11.69
N GLN A 275 -8.01 -3.15 -12.31
CA GLN A 275 -7.00 -3.92 -11.58
C GLN A 275 -5.79 -3.04 -11.27
N SER A 276 -5.34 -3.06 -10.02
CA SER A 276 -4.12 -2.39 -9.60
C SER A 276 -2.90 -3.17 -10.09
N TRP A 277 -1.92 -2.49 -10.69
CA TRP A 277 -0.63 -3.10 -11.06
C TRP A 277 0.18 -3.64 -9.86
N VAL A 278 -0.22 -3.29 -8.62
CA VAL A 278 0.42 -3.76 -7.39
C VAL A 278 -0.35 -4.99 -6.89
N PRO A 279 0.29 -6.17 -6.74
CA PRO A 279 -0.36 -7.40 -6.27
C PRO A 279 -0.55 -7.39 -4.75
N VAL A 280 -1.23 -6.36 -4.24
CA VAL A 280 -1.59 -6.24 -2.83
C VAL A 280 -3.11 -6.40 -2.72
N PRO A 281 -3.60 -7.37 -1.93
CA PRO A 281 -5.04 -7.56 -1.71
C PRO A 281 -5.73 -6.25 -1.29
N GLY A 282 -6.94 -6.04 -1.80
CA GLY A 282 -7.78 -4.88 -1.47
C GLY A 282 -7.61 -3.65 -2.36
N PHE A 283 -6.65 -3.62 -3.28
CA PHE A 283 -6.47 -2.51 -4.25
C PHE A 283 -7.14 -2.75 -5.61
N ASP A 284 -7.67 -3.96 -5.83
CA ASP A 284 -8.49 -4.29 -6.98
C ASP A 284 -9.96 -4.05 -6.64
N GLY A 285 -10.79 -3.78 -7.66
CA GLY A 285 -12.23 -3.77 -7.43
C GLY A 285 -12.71 -5.12 -6.92
N PRO A 286 -13.60 -5.19 -5.91
CA PRO A 286 -13.99 -6.45 -5.29
C PRO A 286 -14.89 -7.29 -6.18
N ILE A 287 -15.02 -8.57 -5.86
CA ILE A 287 -16.06 -9.42 -6.44
C ILE A 287 -17.40 -9.12 -5.75
N GLY A 288 -18.45 -9.04 -6.55
CA GLY A 288 -19.81 -8.76 -6.08
C GLY A 288 -20.59 -10.00 -5.70
N PRO A 289 -21.90 -9.86 -5.44
CA PRO A 289 -22.81 -10.99 -5.29
C PRO A 289 -22.91 -11.88 -6.53
N TYR A 290 -22.82 -13.20 -6.33
CA TYR A 290 -22.99 -14.20 -7.38
C TYR A 290 -23.54 -15.54 -6.82
N PRO A 291 -24.13 -16.40 -7.67
CA PRO A 291 -24.72 -17.67 -7.25
C PRO A 291 -23.72 -18.60 -6.54
N GLN A 292 -24.19 -19.25 -5.47
CA GLN A 292 -23.46 -20.29 -4.72
C GLN A 292 -22.17 -19.82 -4.04
N ARG A 293 -21.91 -18.51 -3.98
CA ARG A 293 -20.86 -17.99 -3.11
C ARG A 293 -21.15 -18.32 -1.66
N THR A 294 -20.12 -18.47 -0.86
CA THR A 294 -20.23 -18.68 0.57
C THR A 294 -19.83 -17.43 1.33
N LEU A 295 -20.57 -17.09 2.37
CA LEU A 295 -20.32 -15.94 3.22
C LEU A 295 -20.24 -16.32 4.69
N ASN A 296 -19.36 -15.63 5.42
CA ASN A 296 -19.37 -15.62 6.88
C ASN A 296 -20.44 -14.66 7.40
N VAL A 297 -21.64 -15.17 7.64
CA VAL A 297 -22.83 -14.39 8.04
C VAL A 297 -23.02 -14.37 9.55
N PHE A 298 -22.74 -15.51 10.18
CA PHE A 298 -23.01 -15.74 11.60
C PHE A 298 -21.69 -15.69 12.39
N THR A 299 -21.65 -14.85 13.41
CA THR A 299 -20.52 -14.67 14.32
C THR A 299 -21.06 -14.46 15.73
N ASP A 300 -20.31 -14.91 16.73
CA ASP A 300 -20.58 -14.64 18.15
C ASP A 300 -19.62 -13.57 18.72
N GLU A 301 -18.76 -12.99 17.87
CA GLU A 301 -17.80 -11.94 18.25
C GLU A 301 -18.52 -10.62 18.51
N PRO A 302 -18.54 -10.08 19.74
CA PRO A 302 -19.21 -8.81 20.03
C PRO A 302 -18.47 -7.64 19.36
N CYS A 303 -19.23 -6.62 18.94
CA CYS A 303 -18.61 -5.41 18.40
C CYS A 303 -17.83 -4.64 19.48
N ASP A 304 -16.50 -4.72 19.40
CA ASP A 304 -15.55 -4.05 20.29
C ASP A 304 -14.47 -3.33 19.48
N GLU A 305 -14.49 -2.00 19.52
CA GLU A 305 -13.56 -1.15 18.77
C GLU A 305 -12.11 -1.26 19.27
N SER A 306 -11.90 -1.70 20.52
CA SER A 306 -10.55 -1.89 21.07
C SER A 306 -9.78 -3.03 20.40
N LYS A 307 -10.49 -3.90 19.67
CA LYS A 307 -9.92 -5.03 18.93
C LYS A 307 -9.53 -4.67 17.49
N SER A 308 -9.70 -3.41 17.07
CA SER A 308 -9.26 -2.99 15.73
C SER A 308 -7.74 -3.12 15.60
N THR A 309 -7.29 -3.78 14.55
CA THR A 309 -5.87 -3.87 14.15
C THR A 309 -5.39 -2.59 13.44
N ILE A 310 -6.32 -1.69 13.07
CA ILE A 310 -6.00 -0.40 12.48
C ILE A 310 -5.89 0.64 13.59
N THR A 311 -4.75 1.31 13.63
CA THR A 311 -4.40 2.29 14.66
C THR A 311 -4.10 3.66 14.06
N ALA A 312 -4.20 4.71 14.88
CA ALA A 312 -3.79 6.08 14.51
C ALA A 312 -2.34 6.39 14.96
N GLN A 313 -1.56 5.37 15.25
CA GLN A 313 -0.17 5.48 15.71
C GLN A 313 0.71 4.63 14.82
N LEU A 314 1.94 5.07 14.59
CA LEU A 314 2.85 4.28 13.75
C LEU A 314 3.28 3.01 14.52
N PRO A 315 3.17 1.81 13.93
CA PRO A 315 3.66 0.59 14.55
C PRO A 315 5.19 0.59 14.64
N GLN A 316 5.72 -0.06 15.68
CA GLN A 316 7.16 -0.11 15.96
C GLN A 316 7.99 -0.63 14.78
N ALA A 317 7.42 -1.50 13.94
CA ALA A 317 8.10 -2.04 12.76
C ALA A 317 8.50 -0.96 11.73
N PHE A 318 7.77 0.15 11.65
CA PHE A 318 8.06 1.26 10.75
C PHE A 318 8.99 2.31 11.36
N GLU A 319 9.13 2.33 12.69
CA GLU A 319 9.92 3.35 13.38
C GLU A 319 11.42 3.28 13.02
N GLY A 320 12.03 4.45 12.90
CA GLY A 320 13.45 4.62 12.67
C GLY A 320 13.80 5.75 11.70
N GLU A 321 15.10 5.88 11.44
CA GLU A 321 15.63 6.76 10.41
C GLU A 321 15.73 5.98 9.09
N TRP A 322 15.29 6.58 8.00
CA TRP A 322 15.20 5.95 6.69
C TRP A 322 15.71 6.89 5.59
N GLU A 323 16.32 6.33 4.54
CA GLU A 323 16.73 7.11 3.37
C GLU A 323 16.64 6.34 2.05
N THR A 324 16.42 7.04 0.95
CA THR A 324 16.52 6.45 -0.39
C THR A 324 17.97 6.29 -0.83
N LYS A 325 18.30 5.11 -1.35
CA LYS A 325 19.56 4.88 -2.09
C LYS A 325 19.48 5.42 -3.52
N GLU A 326 18.39 5.12 -4.22
CA GLU A 326 18.10 5.61 -5.56
C GLU A 326 17.10 6.78 -5.53
N PRO A 327 17.17 7.74 -6.48
CA PRO A 327 16.19 8.82 -6.56
C PRO A 327 14.75 8.31 -6.69
N ALA A 328 13.80 9.06 -6.13
CA ALA A 328 12.38 8.75 -6.25
C ALA A 328 11.90 8.82 -7.71
N THR A 329 11.03 7.88 -8.09
CA THR A 329 10.40 7.84 -9.42
C THR A 329 9.06 8.57 -9.37
N GLN A 330 8.75 9.42 -10.34
CA GLN A 330 7.57 10.29 -10.30
C GLN A 330 6.85 10.43 -11.64
N LYS A 331 5.55 10.73 -11.58
CA LYS A 331 4.67 11.02 -12.72
C LYS A 331 3.83 12.28 -12.43
N PRO A 332 3.86 13.30 -13.31
CA PRO A 332 4.75 13.46 -14.47
C PRO A 332 6.23 13.53 -14.05
N ALA A 333 7.14 13.12 -14.94
CA ALA A 333 8.57 13.10 -14.65
C ALA A 333 9.12 14.52 -14.46
N VAL A 334 9.67 14.81 -13.28
CA VAL A 334 10.40 16.06 -12.97
C VAL A 334 11.81 15.74 -12.44
N THR A 335 12.49 16.71 -11.83
CA THR A 335 13.84 16.57 -11.27
C THR A 335 13.94 15.40 -10.28
N PRO A 336 14.87 14.43 -10.46
CA PRO A 336 15.10 13.36 -9.49
C PRO A 336 15.55 13.92 -8.14
N TYR A 337 15.06 13.32 -7.05
CA TYR A 337 15.45 13.69 -5.68
C TYR A 337 15.47 12.48 -4.75
N HIS A 338 16.22 12.62 -3.68
CA HIS A 338 16.29 11.69 -2.57
C HIS A 338 15.46 12.18 -1.39
N MET A 339 15.10 11.25 -0.52
CA MET A 339 14.34 11.50 0.70
C MET A 339 15.05 10.88 1.91
N ARG A 340 15.00 11.62 3.02
CA ARG A 340 15.33 11.15 4.36
C ARG A 340 14.09 11.32 5.22
N VAL A 341 13.75 10.28 5.97
CA VAL A 341 12.54 10.23 6.79
C VAL A 341 12.92 9.77 8.19
N SER A 342 12.46 10.51 9.20
CA SER A 342 12.45 10.05 10.58
C SER A 342 11.02 9.63 10.90
N LEU A 343 10.83 8.33 11.12
CA LEU A 343 9.54 7.73 11.43
C LEU A 343 9.45 7.44 12.93
N ALA A 344 8.47 8.04 13.60
CA ALA A 344 8.19 7.83 15.01
C ALA A 344 6.68 7.76 15.27
N LYS A 345 6.33 7.17 16.41
CA LYS A 345 4.95 6.90 16.84
C LYS A 345 4.03 8.11 16.80
N ASP A 346 4.54 9.28 17.18
CA ASP A 346 3.80 10.52 17.42
C ASP A 346 4.11 11.62 16.40
N LYS A 347 5.36 11.73 15.96
CA LYS A 347 5.78 12.76 15.00
C LYS A 347 6.83 12.23 14.03
N SER A 348 6.47 12.17 12.76
CA SER A 348 7.41 11.83 11.69
C SER A 348 7.82 13.07 10.90
N THR A 349 9.06 13.10 10.42
CA THR A 349 9.60 14.21 9.61
C THR A 349 10.17 13.68 8.31
N VAL A 350 10.12 14.51 7.27
CA VAL A 350 10.66 14.18 5.96
C VAL A 350 11.49 15.34 5.44
N ARG A 351 12.56 15.01 4.73
CA ARG A 351 13.37 15.96 3.98
C ARG A 351 13.67 15.44 2.58
N TYR A 352 13.41 16.29 1.59
CA TYR A 352 13.66 16.04 0.18
C TYR A 352 14.85 16.87 -0.30
N ARG A 353 15.81 16.25 -1.00
CA ARG A 353 16.93 16.95 -1.65
C ARG A 353 17.31 16.31 -2.99
N THR A 354 17.71 17.09 -3.99
CA THR A 354 18.29 16.51 -5.22
C THR A 354 19.62 15.81 -4.99
N THR A 355 20.33 16.19 -3.93
CA THR A 355 21.61 15.60 -3.54
C THR A 355 21.88 15.87 -2.06
N TRP A 356 22.52 14.91 -1.39
CA TRP A 356 22.99 15.08 -0.01
C TRP A 356 24.41 15.65 0.06
N THR A 357 25.17 15.58 -1.03
CA THR A 357 26.61 15.89 -1.05
C THR A 357 26.92 17.30 -1.53
N GLU A 358 26.02 17.94 -2.30
CA GLU A 358 26.23 19.32 -2.73
C GLU A 358 25.63 20.34 -1.74
N PRO A 359 26.30 21.48 -1.53
CA PRO A 359 25.82 22.52 -0.61
C PRO A 359 24.55 23.23 -1.11
N ASN A 360 24.36 23.32 -2.43
CA ASN A 360 23.27 24.06 -3.07
C ASN A 360 22.40 23.11 -3.92
N PRO A 361 21.48 22.34 -3.32
CA PRO A 361 20.60 21.45 -4.06
C PRO A 361 19.58 22.24 -4.90
N LYS A 362 19.10 21.65 -6.00
CA LYS A 362 18.07 22.26 -6.86
C LYS A 362 16.66 22.14 -6.27
N LEU A 363 16.47 21.25 -5.32
CA LEU A 363 15.25 21.03 -4.55
C LEU A 363 15.66 20.80 -3.09
N GLU A 364 15.00 21.50 -2.17
CA GLU A 364 15.17 21.30 -0.73
C GLU A 364 13.87 21.64 -0.01
N CYS A 365 13.22 20.60 0.52
CA CYS A 365 11.93 20.69 1.19
C CYS A 365 12.00 19.95 2.52
N ASP A 366 11.39 20.52 3.56
CA ASP A 366 11.25 19.89 4.87
C ASP A 366 9.76 19.85 5.25
N GLY A 367 9.32 18.69 5.75
CA GLY A 367 7.91 18.41 6.02
C GLY A 367 7.71 17.54 7.25
N THR A 368 6.44 17.37 7.60
CA THR A 368 5.98 16.42 8.62
C THR A 368 5.05 15.40 8.01
N TRP A 369 5.14 14.17 8.51
CA TRP A 369 4.19 13.11 8.21
C TRP A 369 3.39 12.79 9.47
N SER A 370 2.06 12.86 9.38
CA SER A 370 1.14 12.49 10.46
C SER A 370 0.37 11.23 10.09
N VAL A 371 0.43 10.22 10.95
CA VAL A 371 -0.26 8.94 10.72
C VAL A 371 -1.76 9.17 10.63
N SER A 372 -2.32 8.77 9.50
CA SER A 372 -3.76 8.74 9.28
C SER A 372 -4.34 7.37 9.63
N ALA A 373 -3.62 6.30 9.31
CA ALA A 373 -4.00 4.93 9.62
C ALA A 373 -2.81 3.99 9.51
N ALA A 374 -2.67 3.01 10.40
CA ALA A 374 -1.59 2.04 10.30
C ALA A 374 -1.90 0.68 10.92
N THR A 375 -1.28 -0.36 10.35
CA THR A 375 -1.23 -1.75 10.80
C THR A 375 0.21 -2.23 10.70
N ASP A 376 0.55 -3.42 11.21
CA ASP A 376 1.93 -3.94 11.13
C ASP A 376 2.44 -4.15 9.69
N GLN A 377 1.56 -4.12 8.69
CA GLN A 377 1.90 -4.34 7.28
C GLN A 377 1.75 -3.08 6.42
N PHE A 378 1.24 -1.98 6.98
CA PHE A 378 0.95 -0.77 6.21
C PHE A 378 0.87 0.46 7.11
N ALA A 379 1.31 1.63 6.62
CA ALA A 379 0.97 2.92 7.22
C ALA A 379 0.63 3.98 6.17
N GLU A 380 -0.50 4.68 6.35
CA GLU A 380 -0.83 5.90 5.63
C GLU A 380 -0.54 7.09 6.53
N LEU A 381 0.13 8.06 5.93
CA LEU A 381 0.48 9.31 6.56
C LEU A 381 0.04 10.45 5.65
N HIS A 382 -0.41 11.53 6.26
CA HIS A 382 -0.61 12.80 5.59
C HIS A 382 0.70 13.59 5.65
N GLU A 383 1.18 14.05 4.50
CA GLU A 383 2.33 14.92 4.40
C GLU A 383 1.92 16.38 4.36
N GLN A 384 2.65 17.20 5.11
CA GLN A 384 2.66 18.65 4.95
C GLN A 384 4.10 19.16 4.86
N ILE A 385 4.45 19.83 3.76
CA ILE A 385 5.72 20.55 3.65
C ILE A 385 5.60 21.87 4.39
N VAL A 386 6.50 22.07 5.35
CA VAL A 386 6.54 23.25 6.21
C VAL A 386 7.56 24.27 5.72
N THR A 387 8.62 23.83 5.06
CA THR A 387 9.70 24.71 4.57
C THR A 387 10.14 24.30 3.18
N THR A 388 10.40 25.28 2.32
CA THR A 388 11.00 25.10 0.99
C THR A 388 12.16 26.07 0.85
N SER A 389 13.38 25.54 0.86
CA SER A 389 14.61 26.33 0.75
C SER A 389 15.17 26.37 -0.67
N ALA A 390 14.78 25.42 -1.52
CA ALA A 390 15.12 25.41 -2.95
C ALA A 390 14.07 24.65 -3.77
N GLY A 391 13.87 25.08 -5.02
CA GLY A 391 12.97 24.40 -5.97
C GLY A 391 11.47 24.59 -5.68
N GLN A 392 10.66 23.72 -6.27
CA GLN A 392 9.20 23.68 -6.08
C GLN A 392 8.80 22.33 -5.49
N CYS A 393 8.19 22.35 -4.31
CA CYS A 393 7.75 21.16 -3.59
C CYS A 393 6.23 21.00 -3.74
N VAL A 394 5.76 19.77 -3.80
CA VAL A 394 4.34 19.48 -3.54
C VAL A 394 4.12 19.68 -2.04
N THR A 395 3.19 20.55 -1.65
CA THR A 395 3.10 21.01 -0.26
C THR A 395 2.22 20.15 0.64
N ASP A 396 1.36 19.33 0.06
CA ASP A 396 0.37 18.52 0.75
C ASP A 396 0.09 17.25 -0.08
N GLY A 397 0.06 16.10 0.58
CA GLY A 397 -0.29 14.84 -0.09
C GLY A 397 -0.43 13.66 0.86
N THR A 398 -0.78 12.52 0.29
CA THR A 398 -0.92 11.26 1.02
C THR A 398 0.27 10.36 0.72
N VAL A 399 0.86 9.82 1.79
CA VAL A 399 1.99 8.89 1.77
C VAL A 399 1.50 7.53 2.26
N THR A 400 1.84 6.49 1.51
CA THR A 400 1.63 5.09 1.89
C THR A 400 2.99 4.41 2.05
N LEU A 401 3.18 3.76 3.20
CA LEU A 401 4.34 2.92 3.52
C LEU A 401 3.91 1.45 3.61
N THR A 402 4.67 0.58 2.97
CA THR A 402 4.51 -0.88 3.08
C THR A 402 5.88 -1.54 3.29
N PRO A 403 6.03 -2.51 4.20
CA PRO A 403 7.27 -3.27 4.34
C PRO A 403 7.63 -3.99 3.04
N ASP A 404 8.91 -3.98 2.70
CA ASP A 404 9.49 -4.65 1.53
C ASP A 404 10.87 -5.21 1.92
N GLY A 405 10.87 -6.36 2.58
CA GLY A 405 12.07 -6.97 3.16
C GLY A 405 12.61 -6.13 4.33
N ASP A 406 13.86 -5.67 4.20
CA ASP A 406 14.54 -4.78 5.15
C ASP A 406 14.31 -3.28 4.86
N ALA A 407 13.48 -2.98 3.88
CA ALA A 407 13.18 -1.65 3.39
C ALA A 407 11.68 -1.31 3.53
N LEU A 408 11.34 -0.05 3.32
CA LEU A 408 9.98 0.42 3.18
C LEU A 408 9.76 0.88 1.74
N LYS A 409 8.69 0.41 1.11
CA LYS A 409 8.21 0.97 -0.15
C LYS A 409 7.30 2.16 0.15
N VAL A 410 7.55 3.27 -0.54
CA VAL A 410 6.79 4.51 -0.45
C VAL A 410 5.96 4.66 -1.71
N ASN A 411 4.67 4.97 -1.55
CA ASN A 411 3.83 5.48 -2.62
C ASN A 411 3.23 6.82 -2.16
N TYR A 412 3.36 7.86 -2.98
CA TYR A 412 2.87 9.20 -2.69
C TYR A 412 1.86 9.64 -3.74
N ARG A 413 0.82 10.35 -3.30
CA ARG A 413 -0.22 10.89 -4.17
C ARG A 413 -0.62 12.30 -3.72
N SER A 414 -0.71 13.21 -4.69
CA SER A 414 -1.29 14.55 -4.50
C SER A 414 -1.91 15.01 -5.82
N GLY A 415 -3.25 15.03 -5.90
CA GLY A 415 -3.97 15.27 -7.15
C GLY A 415 -3.53 14.29 -8.25
N SER A 416 -3.06 14.81 -9.39
CA SER A 416 -2.52 13.99 -10.49
C SER A 416 -1.06 13.56 -10.30
N PHE A 417 -0.35 14.12 -9.33
CA PHE A 417 1.05 13.80 -9.05
C PHE A 417 1.16 12.49 -8.28
N LYS A 418 2.05 11.61 -8.74
CA LYS A 418 2.35 10.32 -8.10
C LYS A 418 3.85 10.14 -7.98
N MET A 419 4.31 9.59 -6.87
CA MET A 419 5.72 9.23 -6.67
C MET A 419 5.84 7.85 -5.99
N THR A 420 6.90 7.12 -6.33
CA THR A 420 7.28 5.87 -5.67
C THR A 420 8.76 5.90 -5.31
N ALA A 421 9.11 5.38 -4.13
CA ALA A 421 10.49 5.27 -3.68
C ALA A 421 10.69 4.03 -2.80
N LYS A 422 11.96 3.66 -2.57
CA LYS A 422 12.34 2.61 -1.62
C LYS A 422 13.28 3.20 -0.57
N LEU A 423 12.85 3.11 0.67
CA LEU A 423 13.53 3.63 1.86
C LEU A 423 14.27 2.51 2.57
N TYR A 424 15.54 2.72 2.86
CA TYR A 424 16.39 1.81 3.60
C TYR A 424 16.70 2.38 4.96
N LYS A 425 16.81 1.52 5.97
CA LYS A 425 17.11 1.95 7.32
C LYS A 425 18.47 2.63 7.33
N ARG A 426 18.51 3.85 7.83
CA ARG A 426 19.70 4.69 7.85
C ARG A 426 20.55 4.28 9.04
N THR A 427 21.72 3.73 8.75
CA THR A 427 22.73 3.47 9.78
C THR A 427 23.38 4.81 10.14
N GLN A 428 22.90 5.46 11.20
CA GLN A 428 23.55 6.65 11.74
C GLN A 428 24.95 6.25 12.23
N ALA A 429 25.99 6.92 11.71
CA ALA A 429 27.33 6.69 12.23
C ALA A 429 27.43 7.35 13.60
N ALA A 430 28.08 6.68 14.56
CA ALA A 430 28.43 7.32 15.82
C ALA A 430 29.45 8.43 15.55
N ASP A 431 29.26 9.60 16.18
CA ASP A 431 30.26 10.68 16.22
C ASP A 431 31.39 10.29 17.17
N THR A 432 32.14 9.27 16.75
CA THR A 432 33.31 8.77 17.46
C THR A 432 34.43 8.54 16.47
N LYS A 433 35.66 8.57 16.98
CA LYS A 433 36.85 8.13 16.26
C LYS A 433 36.65 6.80 15.53
N GLU A 434 36.10 5.79 16.18
CA GLU A 434 35.87 4.48 15.56
C GLU A 434 34.84 4.54 14.43
N GLY A 435 33.83 5.41 14.55
CA GLY A 435 32.87 5.70 13.49
C GLY A 435 33.54 6.31 12.26
N ALA A 436 34.44 7.29 12.46
CA ALA A 436 35.21 7.91 11.39
C ALA A 436 36.13 6.90 10.70
N LEU A 437 36.84 6.07 11.47
CA LEU A 437 37.76 5.07 10.94
C LEU A 437 37.04 4.01 10.11
N ARG A 438 35.93 3.46 10.60
CA ARG A 438 35.12 2.51 9.82
C ARG A 438 34.64 3.13 8.50
N ARG A 439 34.24 4.40 8.54
CA ARG A 439 33.77 5.10 7.34
C ARG A 439 34.91 5.39 6.36
N PHE A 440 36.11 5.71 6.85
CA PHE A 440 37.28 5.88 6.00
C PHE A 440 37.75 4.54 5.41
N GLU A 441 37.70 3.45 6.17
CA GLU A 441 37.97 2.10 5.65
C GLU A 441 36.99 1.72 4.54
N GLN A 442 35.69 2.04 4.69
CA GLN A 442 34.71 1.88 3.63
C GLN A 442 35.10 2.66 2.36
N TYR A 443 35.60 3.89 2.49
CA TYR A 443 36.12 4.66 1.36
C TYR A 443 37.33 3.97 0.72
N LEU A 444 38.30 3.51 1.50
CA LEU A 444 39.47 2.79 0.97
C LEU A 444 39.05 1.52 0.21
N HIS A 445 38.11 0.74 0.76
CA HIS A 445 37.61 -0.48 0.12
C HIS A 445 36.88 -0.14 -1.19
N ALA A 446 36.09 0.93 -1.20
CA ALA A 446 35.41 1.42 -2.39
C ALA A 446 36.40 1.86 -3.48
N VAL A 447 37.48 2.56 -3.12
CA VAL A 447 38.59 2.88 -4.05
C VAL A 447 39.23 1.60 -4.59
N GLY A 448 39.46 0.60 -3.75
CA GLY A 448 40.02 -0.70 -4.16
C GLY A 448 39.10 -1.53 -5.07
N ASN A 449 37.79 -1.34 -4.96
CA ASN A 449 36.76 -2.00 -5.78
C ASN A 449 36.30 -1.14 -6.98
N GLU A 450 36.82 0.08 -7.12
CA GLU A 450 36.37 1.06 -8.12
C GLU A 450 34.86 1.37 -8.02
N ASP A 451 34.31 1.30 -6.81
CA ASP A 451 32.92 1.64 -6.49
C ASP A 451 32.77 3.16 -6.47
N LEU A 452 32.42 3.71 -7.63
CA LEU A 452 32.30 5.13 -7.85
C LEU A 452 31.19 5.77 -6.99
N ASP A 453 30.12 5.05 -6.72
CA ASP A 453 28.97 5.57 -5.97
C ASP A 453 29.36 5.79 -4.51
N THR A 454 29.95 4.77 -3.87
CA THR A 454 30.41 4.87 -2.47
C THR A 454 31.55 5.88 -2.33
N VAL A 455 32.50 5.93 -3.28
CA VAL A 455 33.60 6.91 -3.25
C VAL A 455 33.05 8.34 -3.30
N CYS A 456 32.13 8.63 -4.23
CA CYS A 456 31.57 9.96 -4.37
C CYS A 456 30.53 10.32 -3.28
N GLU A 457 29.94 9.32 -2.62
CA GLU A 457 29.13 9.54 -1.41
C GLU A 457 30.02 10.02 -0.26
N ILE A 458 31.11 9.31 0.03
CA ILE A 458 31.96 9.60 1.20
C ILE A 458 32.83 10.84 0.98
N ALA A 459 33.37 11.02 -0.23
CA ALA A 459 34.22 12.16 -0.59
C ALA A 459 33.46 13.34 -1.20
N GLY A 460 32.13 13.31 -1.23
CA GLY A 460 31.31 14.33 -1.87
C GLY A 460 31.68 15.78 -1.50
N PRO A 461 31.76 16.14 -0.20
CA PRO A 461 32.13 17.48 0.22
C PRO A 461 33.54 17.91 -0.25
N GLY A 462 34.56 17.06 -0.05
CA GLY A 462 35.93 17.33 -0.51
C GLY A 462 36.03 17.43 -2.04
N ALA A 463 35.38 16.53 -2.76
CA ALA A 463 35.35 16.55 -4.22
C ALA A 463 34.66 17.82 -4.77
N LYS A 464 33.64 18.34 -4.09
CA LYS A 464 32.99 19.61 -4.49
C LYS A 464 33.90 20.81 -4.30
N LYS A 465 34.67 20.82 -3.21
CA LYS A 465 35.69 21.85 -2.96
C LYS A 465 36.77 21.84 -4.05
N ALA A 466 37.22 20.64 -4.48
CA ALA A 466 38.12 20.51 -5.62
C ALA A 466 37.46 21.00 -6.92
N GLU A 467 36.19 20.64 -7.17
CA GLU A 467 35.46 21.11 -8.36
C GLU A 467 35.42 22.64 -8.45
N GLN A 468 35.18 23.32 -7.32
CA GLN A 468 35.20 24.79 -7.24
C GLN A 468 36.58 25.41 -7.52
N GLN A 469 37.66 24.63 -7.38
CA GLN A 469 39.03 25.04 -7.71
C GLN A 469 39.40 24.75 -9.17
N GLY A 470 38.44 24.31 -10.00
CA GLY A 470 38.63 24.05 -11.43
C GLY A 470 38.93 22.59 -11.76
N PHE A 471 38.85 21.68 -10.79
CA PHE A 471 38.86 20.24 -11.08
C PHE A 471 37.47 19.79 -11.60
N GLY A 472 37.40 18.65 -12.29
CA GLY A 472 36.10 18.10 -12.75
C GLY A 472 35.25 17.58 -11.58
N THR A 473 33.99 17.23 -11.86
CA THR A 473 33.10 16.59 -10.87
C THR A 473 33.69 15.30 -10.34
N CYS A 474 33.30 14.85 -9.13
CA CYS A 474 33.76 13.58 -8.55
C CYS A 474 33.68 12.40 -9.54
N ARG A 475 32.54 12.27 -10.23
CA ARG A 475 32.32 11.19 -11.19
C ARG A 475 33.19 11.27 -12.45
N GLN A 476 33.74 12.44 -12.77
CA GLN A 476 34.69 12.62 -13.87
C GLN A 476 36.14 12.35 -13.42
N THR A 477 36.51 12.74 -12.21
CA THR A 477 37.90 12.71 -11.72
C THR A 477 38.28 11.40 -11.05
N MET A 478 37.37 10.77 -10.31
CA MET A 478 37.65 9.52 -9.60
C MET A 478 38.02 8.34 -10.53
N PRO A 479 37.38 8.15 -11.72
CA PRO A 479 37.83 7.13 -12.66
C PRO A 479 39.27 7.33 -13.15
N VAL A 480 39.69 8.59 -13.31
CA VAL A 480 41.09 8.93 -13.67
C VAL A 480 42.03 8.56 -12.52
N MET A 481 41.66 8.90 -11.28
CA MET A 481 42.41 8.51 -10.08
C MET A 481 42.54 6.98 -9.97
N PHE A 482 41.45 6.23 -10.19
CA PHE A 482 41.50 4.77 -10.17
C PHE A 482 42.50 4.23 -11.20
N GLY A 483 42.58 4.85 -12.39
CA GLY A 483 43.57 4.50 -13.42
C GLY A 483 45.04 4.73 -12.99
N MET A 484 45.28 5.61 -12.03
CA MET A 484 46.63 5.91 -11.51
C MET A 484 47.09 4.94 -10.40
N ILE A 485 46.17 4.18 -9.81
CA ILE A 485 46.47 3.22 -8.74
C ILE A 485 46.79 1.85 -9.36
N SER A 486 47.93 1.27 -9.00
CA SER A 486 48.32 -0.04 -9.54
C SER A 486 47.36 -1.16 -9.11
N PRO A 487 47.22 -2.25 -9.89
CA PRO A 487 46.37 -3.39 -9.51
C PRO A 487 46.72 -3.99 -8.13
N ALA A 488 48.00 -4.00 -7.77
CA ALA A 488 48.46 -4.46 -6.46
C ALA A 488 47.99 -3.55 -5.33
N GLN A 489 48.03 -2.22 -5.54
CA GLN A 489 47.51 -1.25 -4.58
C GLN A 489 45.99 -1.32 -4.45
N LYS A 490 45.24 -1.44 -5.56
CA LYS A 490 43.78 -1.62 -5.52
C LYS A 490 43.39 -2.86 -4.72
N LYS A 491 44.03 -4.00 -5.01
CA LYS A 491 43.80 -5.24 -4.27
C LYS A 491 44.11 -5.12 -2.78
N ALA A 492 45.18 -4.39 -2.43
CA ALA A 492 45.52 -4.14 -1.03
C ALA A 492 44.49 -3.23 -0.32
N LEU A 493 43.90 -2.28 -1.05
CA LEU A 493 42.87 -1.38 -0.54
C LEU A 493 41.54 -2.06 -0.24
N GLN A 494 41.20 -3.15 -0.93
CA GLN A 494 39.95 -3.92 -0.71
C GLN A 494 39.81 -4.46 0.71
N THR A 495 40.92 -4.58 1.45
CA THR A 495 40.96 -5.06 2.83
C THR A 495 41.74 -4.13 3.76
N ALA A 496 41.99 -2.89 3.35
CA ALA A 496 42.81 -1.96 4.11
C ALA A 496 42.13 -1.57 5.43
N THR A 497 42.93 -1.39 6.47
CA THR A 497 42.48 -0.90 7.78
C THR A 497 43.27 0.36 8.16
N VAL A 498 42.81 1.09 9.16
CA VAL A 498 43.52 2.27 9.67
C VAL A 498 44.05 2.00 11.06
N ASP A 499 45.31 2.37 11.29
CA ASP A 499 45.94 2.35 12.61
C ASP A 499 45.38 3.47 13.51
N PRO A 500 44.56 3.16 14.53
CA PRO A 500 43.96 4.19 15.37
C PRO A 500 44.98 4.98 16.20
N ALA A 501 46.19 4.44 16.39
CA ALA A 501 47.26 5.11 17.13
C ALA A 501 47.94 6.23 16.32
N GLN A 502 47.74 6.27 15.00
CA GLN A 502 48.38 7.23 14.09
C GLN A 502 47.46 8.34 13.58
N VAL A 503 46.20 8.34 14.01
CA VAL A 503 45.20 9.35 13.61
C VAL A 503 44.99 10.38 14.72
N THR A 504 44.67 11.60 14.33
CA THR A 504 44.41 12.72 15.25
C THR A 504 42.92 13.00 15.32
N GLU A 505 42.35 13.03 16.53
CA GLU A 505 40.94 13.33 16.75
C GLU A 505 40.77 14.74 17.33
N LYS A 506 39.79 15.47 16.80
CA LYS A 506 39.28 16.75 17.29
C LYS A 506 37.74 16.65 17.35
N PRO A 507 37.04 17.50 18.13
CA PRO A 507 35.58 17.48 18.17
C PRO A 507 34.97 17.57 16.76
N GLY A 508 34.23 16.53 16.35
CA GLY A 508 33.60 16.42 15.04
C GLY A 508 34.55 16.24 13.85
N THR A 509 35.85 15.97 14.06
CA THR A 509 36.85 15.86 12.98
C THR A 509 37.92 14.82 13.29
N VAL A 510 38.27 13.97 12.31
CA VAL A 510 39.36 12.99 12.42
C VAL A 510 40.30 13.14 11.23
N GLU A 511 41.58 13.37 11.52
CA GLU A 511 42.66 13.45 10.53
C GLU A 511 43.35 12.09 10.41
N VAL A 512 43.31 11.51 9.20
CA VAL A 512 43.89 10.21 8.87
C VAL A 512 45.06 10.41 7.90
N PRO A 513 46.31 10.35 8.38
CA PRO A 513 47.46 10.45 7.50
C PRO A 513 47.66 9.16 6.71
N ALA A 514 48.19 9.24 5.48
CA ALA A 514 48.38 8.08 4.59
C ALA A 514 49.18 6.94 5.25
N LYS A 515 50.15 7.29 6.11
CA LYS A 515 50.98 6.33 6.87
C LYS A 515 50.19 5.48 7.87
N ALA A 516 48.99 5.92 8.26
CA ALA A 516 48.10 5.17 9.15
C ALA A 516 47.41 4.01 8.42
N ILE A 517 47.41 3.97 7.09
CA ILE A 517 46.76 2.93 6.30
C ILE A 517 47.58 1.64 6.35
N ARG A 518 46.96 0.56 6.82
CA ARG A 518 47.51 -0.79 6.89
C ARG A 518 46.88 -1.66 5.80
N ALA A 519 47.65 -1.99 4.77
CA ALA A 519 47.17 -2.73 3.59
C ALA A 519 48.15 -3.85 3.19
N GLY A 520 48.35 -4.81 4.11
CA GLY A 520 49.33 -5.88 3.94
C GLY A 520 50.76 -5.34 3.80
N ASN A 521 51.48 -5.76 2.75
CA ASN A 521 52.86 -5.35 2.48
C ASN A 521 52.96 -4.05 1.66
N VAL A 522 51.84 -3.47 1.22
CA VAL A 522 51.82 -2.24 0.42
C VAL A 522 51.84 -1.04 1.35
N LYS A 523 52.80 -0.13 1.13
CA LYS A 523 52.89 1.13 1.86
C LYS A 523 52.30 2.26 1.02
N PHE A 524 51.49 3.09 1.67
CA PHE A 524 50.95 4.31 1.09
C PHE A 524 51.61 5.53 1.72
N THR A 525 51.89 6.53 0.90
CA THR A 525 52.37 7.84 1.32
C THR A 525 51.36 8.91 0.90
N SER A 526 51.51 10.13 1.40
CA SER A 526 50.64 11.26 1.03
C SER A 526 50.64 11.53 -0.47
N SER A 527 51.71 11.19 -1.21
CA SER A 527 51.74 11.29 -2.66
C SER A 527 50.96 10.17 -3.38
N ASN A 528 50.62 9.07 -2.69
CA ASN A 528 49.86 7.96 -3.27
C ASN A 528 48.36 8.09 -3.04
N LEU A 529 47.95 8.44 -1.82
CA LEU A 529 46.54 8.50 -1.45
C LEU A 529 46.13 9.81 -0.78
N GLY A 530 47.07 10.69 -0.42
CA GLY A 530 46.77 11.90 0.36
C GLY A 530 46.64 11.64 1.86
N ASP A 531 46.71 12.71 2.63
CA ASP A 531 46.26 12.74 4.02
C ASP A 531 44.82 13.30 4.00
N TYR A 532 43.91 12.72 4.79
CA TYR A 532 42.50 13.07 4.73
C TYR A 532 41.97 13.56 6.07
N THR A 533 40.98 14.44 5.98
CA THR A 533 40.21 15.00 7.09
C THR A 533 38.76 14.57 6.93
N LEU A 534 38.32 13.71 7.83
CA LEU A 534 36.91 13.34 7.95
C LEU A 534 36.21 14.29 8.92
N THR A 535 35.09 14.85 8.51
CA THR A 535 34.24 15.69 9.36
C THR A 535 32.90 15.00 9.59
N PHE A 536 32.43 14.98 10.84
CA PHE A 536 31.10 14.50 11.17
C PHE A 536 30.07 15.58 10.84
N MET A 537 29.21 15.31 9.86
CA MET A 537 28.15 16.22 9.48
C MET A 537 26.92 15.44 9.03
N ASN A 538 25.75 15.98 9.36
CA ASN A 538 24.47 15.36 9.01
C ASN A 538 24.31 13.90 9.48
N GLY A 539 24.99 13.47 10.55
CA GLY A 539 24.89 12.10 11.10
C GLY A 539 25.79 11.05 10.43
N GLN A 540 26.75 11.47 9.60
CA GLN A 540 27.74 10.62 8.95
C GLN A 540 29.11 11.30 8.90
N TRP A 541 30.16 10.51 8.67
CA TRP A 541 31.52 11.00 8.44
C TRP A 541 31.78 11.14 6.94
N PHE A 542 32.31 12.29 6.53
CA PHE A 542 32.64 12.60 5.14
C PHE A 542 34.08 13.11 5.02
N ILE A 543 34.75 12.78 3.91
CA ILE A 543 36.02 13.41 3.55
C ILE A 543 35.73 14.84 3.07
N THR A 544 36.43 15.80 3.64
CA THR A 544 36.13 17.24 3.47
C THR A 544 37.27 18.08 2.90
N ASP A 545 38.46 17.52 2.75
CA ASP A 545 39.66 18.22 2.29
C ASP A 545 40.07 17.91 0.86
#